data_AF-A0A9P6BGH5-F1
#
_entry.id   AF-A0A9P6BGH5-F1
#
_cell.length_a   1.000
_cell.length_b   1.000
_cell.length_c   1.000
_cell.angle_alpha   90.00
_cell.angle_beta   90.00
_cell.angle_gamma   90.00
#
_symmetry.space_group_name_H-M   'P 1'
#
loop_
_entity.id
_entity.type
_entity.pdbx_description
1 polymer ?
#
loop_
_entity_poly.entity_id
_entity_poly.type
_entity_poly.pdbx_seq_one_letter_code
_entity_poly.pdbx_strand_id
1 'polypeptide(L)'
;MDTESREIVRLWRAYRTVHQLCNHRGYLISQAELDQDLESFRNQFAPNGKVNRSEMTFLVQKKNDPADQLLVFFPDEVSVGIKTIKKYCEIMLKQSVGRGIVVYQDKITPSAAKVISEVSHSYHLESFQEADLLVNITEHILVPQHIVLTPEEKETLLKRYRLKETQLPRIQPSDPIARYYGLSRGQVVKIMRPSETSGRYVSYRLCY
;
A
#
# COMPACT_ATOMS: atom_id res chain seq x y z
N MET A 1 -30.74 2.54 -4.09
CA MET A 1 -29.45 2.85 -4.75
C MET A 1 -29.20 1.77 -5.78
N ASP A 2 -29.05 2.19 -7.03
CA ASP A 2 -28.68 1.32 -8.15
C ASP A 2 -27.31 0.66 -7.91
N THR A 3 -27.09 -0.53 -8.48
CA THR A 3 -25.89 -1.35 -8.24
C THR A 3 -24.63 -0.64 -8.73
N GLU A 4 -24.70 0.04 -9.87
CA GLU A 4 -23.58 0.82 -10.44
C GLU A 4 -23.21 2.00 -9.53
N SER A 5 -24.21 2.66 -8.94
CA SER A 5 -23.96 3.74 -7.98
C SER A 5 -23.24 3.25 -6.72
N ARG A 6 -23.50 2.00 -6.28
CA ARG A 6 -22.80 1.41 -5.13
C ARG A 6 -21.36 1.04 -5.48
N GLU A 7 -21.10 0.56 -6.69
CA GLU A 7 -19.76 0.25 -7.17
C GLU A 7 -18.87 1.50 -7.21
N ILE A 8 -19.37 2.61 -7.77
CA ILE A 8 -18.64 3.90 -7.81
C ILE A 8 -18.23 4.34 -6.40
N VAL A 9 -19.15 4.29 -5.44
CA VAL A 9 -18.88 4.71 -4.05
C VAL A 9 -17.84 3.81 -3.39
N ARG A 10 -17.91 2.50 -3.59
CA ARG A 10 -16.93 1.56 -3.04
C ARG A 10 -15.54 1.80 -3.62
N LEU A 11 -15.46 1.96 -4.93
CA LEU A 11 -14.19 2.15 -5.62
C LEU A 11 -13.57 3.52 -5.29
N TRP A 12 -14.37 4.57 -5.14
CA TRP A 12 -13.92 5.87 -4.63
C TRP A 12 -13.27 5.75 -3.24
N ARG A 13 -13.89 5.01 -2.31
CA ARG A 13 -13.31 4.78 -0.98
C ARG A 13 -11.99 4.03 -1.05
N ALA A 14 -11.93 2.95 -1.84
CA ALA A 14 -10.69 2.21 -2.04
C ALA A 14 -9.60 3.10 -2.65
N TYR A 15 -9.93 3.89 -3.66
CA TYR A 15 -9.02 4.84 -4.31
C TYR A 15 -8.44 5.84 -3.30
N ARG A 16 -9.30 6.45 -2.47
CA ARG A 16 -8.87 7.37 -1.41
C ARG A 16 -7.94 6.69 -0.40
N THR A 17 -8.26 5.48 0.06
CA THR A 17 -7.39 4.72 0.96
C THR A 17 -6.03 4.44 0.35
N VAL A 18 -5.96 4.14 -0.96
CA VAL A 18 -4.70 3.90 -1.67
C VAL A 18 -3.85 5.17 -1.77
N HIS A 19 -4.47 6.34 -2.00
CA HIS A 19 -3.80 7.63 -1.94
C HIS A 19 -3.27 7.93 -0.53
N GLN A 20 -4.07 7.71 0.51
CA GLN A 20 -3.62 7.83 1.89
C GLN A 20 -2.44 6.88 2.21
N LEU A 21 -2.52 5.63 1.76
CA LEU A 21 -1.46 4.62 1.89
C LEU A 21 -0.17 5.08 1.25
N CYS A 22 -0.23 5.59 0.02
CA CYS A 22 0.94 6.12 -0.68
C CYS A 22 1.54 7.33 0.07
N ASN A 23 0.70 8.25 0.55
CA ASN A 23 1.17 9.39 1.33
C ASN A 23 1.84 8.94 2.66
N HIS A 24 1.26 7.97 3.37
CA HIS A 24 1.83 7.42 4.61
C HIS A 24 3.15 6.67 4.40
N ARG A 25 3.38 6.09 3.21
CA ARG A 25 4.68 5.52 2.80
C ARG A 25 5.72 6.58 2.42
N GLY A 26 5.34 7.85 2.41
CA GLY A 26 6.21 8.98 2.08
C GLY A 26 6.29 9.31 0.59
N TYR A 27 5.33 8.86 -0.21
CA TYR A 27 5.17 9.31 -1.59
C TYR A 27 4.49 10.68 -1.64
N LEU A 28 4.80 11.44 -2.67
CA LEU A 28 4.22 12.76 -2.91
C LEU A 28 2.83 12.60 -3.53
N ILE A 29 1.81 13.04 -2.80
CA ILE A 29 0.43 13.13 -3.25
C ILE A 29 -0.07 14.52 -2.87
N SER A 30 -0.80 15.16 -3.77
CA SER A 30 -1.36 16.49 -3.54
C SER A 30 -2.53 16.43 -2.56
N GLN A 31 -2.76 17.53 -1.84
CA GLN A 31 -3.92 17.60 -0.93
C GLN A 31 -5.25 17.46 -1.69
N ALA A 32 -5.31 17.97 -2.93
CA ALA A 32 -6.47 17.84 -3.80
C ALA A 32 -6.81 16.37 -4.13
N GLU A 33 -5.80 15.52 -4.32
CA GLU A 33 -6.00 14.08 -4.55
C GLU A 33 -6.44 13.34 -3.27
N LEU A 34 -5.91 13.74 -2.10
CA LEU A 34 -6.30 13.14 -0.81
C LEU A 34 -7.73 13.48 -0.40
N ASP A 35 -8.17 14.70 -0.70
CA ASP A 35 -9.48 15.24 -0.34
C ASP A 35 -10.48 15.17 -1.49
N GLN A 36 -10.17 14.41 -2.55
CA GLN A 36 -11.05 14.24 -3.71
C GLN A 36 -12.42 13.70 -3.28
N ASP A 37 -13.46 14.47 -3.57
CA ASP A 37 -14.83 14.10 -3.26
C ASP A 37 -15.42 13.11 -4.29
N LEU A 38 -16.57 12.54 -3.95
CA LEU A 38 -17.23 11.53 -4.78
C LEU A 38 -17.68 12.09 -6.14
N GLU A 39 -18.10 13.35 -6.19
CA GLU A 39 -18.58 13.99 -7.41
C GLU A 39 -17.44 14.23 -8.39
N SER A 40 -16.31 14.76 -7.92
CA SER A 40 -15.11 14.93 -8.74
C SER A 40 -14.58 13.58 -9.23
N PHE A 41 -14.56 12.56 -8.37
CA PHE A 41 -14.20 11.19 -8.78
C PHE A 41 -15.11 10.65 -9.88
N ARG A 42 -16.43 10.83 -9.74
CA ARG A 42 -17.39 10.38 -10.74
C ARG A 42 -17.19 11.08 -12.08
N ASN A 43 -16.99 12.40 -12.06
CA ASN A 43 -16.77 13.19 -13.28
C ASN A 43 -15.47 12.79 -13.99
N GLN A 44 -14.43 12.45 -13.23
CA GLN A 44 -13.13 12.08 -13.77
C GLN A 44 -13.11 10.65 -14.34
N PHE A 45 -13.62 9.66 -13.59
CA PHE A 45 -13.42 8.24 -13.91
C PHE A 45 -14.70 7.51 -14.32
N ALA A 46 -15.88 8.10 -14.16
CA ALA A 46 -17.16 7.49 -14.49
C ALA A 46 -18.17 8.45 -15.18
N PRO A 47 -17.76 9.22 -16.21
CA PRO A 47 -18.64 10.21 -16.85
C PRO A 47 -19.88 9.58 -17.50
N ASN A 48 -19.77 8.33 -17.96
CA ASN A 48 -20.85 7.57 -18.59
C ASN A 48 -21.60 6.63 -17.61
N GLY A 49 -21.40 6.80 -16.30
CA GLY A 49 -22.00 5.93 -15.27
C GLY A 49 -21.21 4.66 -14.95
N LYS A 50 -20.28 4.25 -15.81
CA LYS A 50 -19.37 3.12 -15.58
C LYS A 50 -17.96 3.59 -15.30
N VAL A 51 -17.31 3.05 -14.27
CA VAL A 51 -15.93 3.40 -13.92
C VAL A 51 -14.94 2.79 -14.91
N ASN A 52 -14.02 3.61 -15.41
CA ASN A 52 -12.87 3.18 -16.20
C ASN A 52 -11.66 2.96 -15.28
N ARG A 53 -11.38 1.70 -14.91
CA ARG A 53 -10.30 1.42 -13.93
C ARG A 53 -8.92 1.60 -14.53
N SER A 54 -8.78 1.40 -15.84
CA SER A 54 -7.51 1.64 -16.54
C SER A 54 -7.02 3.09 -16.38
N GLU A 55 -7.92 4.08 -16.37
CA GLU A 55 -7.59 5.51 -16.17
C GLU A 55 -7.27 5.86 -14.71
N MET A 56 -7.66 5.01 -13.75
CA MET A 56 -7.30 5.19 -12.34
C MET A 56 -5.86 4.80 -12.04
N THR A 57 -5.14 4.21 -13.01
CA THR A 57 -3.72 3.86 -12.83
C THR A 57 -2.88 5.12 -12.73
N PHE A 58 -2.05 5.24 -11.69
CA PHE A 58 -1.25 6.44 -11.46
C PHE A 58 0.15 6.10 -10.95
N LEU A 59 1.08 7.03 -11.18
CA LEU A 59 2.49 6.96 -10.74
C LEU A 59 2.71 8.01 -9.66
N VAL A 60 3.39 7.62 -8.57
CA VAL A 60 3.87 8.54 -7.54
C VAL A 60 5.36 8.38 -7.31
N GLN A 61 6.00 9.44 -6.82
CA GLN A 61 7.43 9.47 -6.49
C GLN A 61 7.63 9.79 -5.01
N LYS A 62 8.70 9.28 -4.40
CA LYS A 62 9.03 9.56 -3.00
C LYS A 62 9.39 11.02 -2.78
N LYS A 63 8.99 11.58 -1.63
CA LYS A 63 9.28 12.99 -1.26
C LYS A 63 10.77 13.27 -1.13
N ASN A 64 11.54 12.29 -0.63
CA ASN A 64 12.97 12.45 -0.35
C ASN A 64 13.87 11.84 -1.43
N ASP A 65 13.30 11.06 -2.35
CA ASP A 65 14.03 10.37 -3.42
C ASP A 65 13.14 10.24 -4.67
N PRO A 66 13.25 11.16 -5.63
CA PRO A 66 12.46 11.11 -6.85
C PRO A 66 12.71 9.87 -7.72
N ALA A 67 13.83 9.16 -7.53
CA ALA A 67 14.12 7.91 -8.25
C ALA A 67 13.32 6.72 -7.70
N ASP A 68 12.90 6.76 -6.43
CA ASP A 68 12.00 5.75 -5.85
C ASP A 68 10.55 6.07 -6.24
N GLN A 69 10.13 5.48 -7.36
CA GLN A 69 8.80 5.61 -7.93
C GLN A 69 7.95 4.37 -7.64
N LEU A 70 6.64 4.58 -7.53
CA LEU A 70 5.64 3.55 -7.29
C LEU A 70 4.49 3.70 -8.29
N LEU A 71 4.18 2.62 -9.00
CA LEU A 71 3.09 2.57 -9.96
C LEU A 71 1.91 1.77 -9.40
N VAL A 72 0.72 2.37 -9.38
CA VAL A 72 -0.50 1.76 -8.84
C VAL A 72 -1.44 1.41 -9.97
N PHE A 73 -1.80 0.12 -10.08
CA PHE A 73 -2.64 -0.41 -11.14
C PHE A 73 -4.02 -0.83 -10.63
N PHE A 74 -5.06 -0.53 -11.42
CA PHE A 74 -6.44 -0.96 -11.19
C PHE A 74 -6.94 -1.80 -12.37
N PRO A 75 -6.79 -3.14 -12.34
CA PRO A 75 -7.31 -4.02 -13.37
C PRO A 75 -8.84 -3.96 -13.52
N ASP A 76 -9.29 -3.90 -14.78
CA ASP A 76 -10.71 -4.00 -15.15
C ASP A 76 -11.29 -5.41 -14.94
N GLU A 77 -10.43 -6.44 -14.97
CA GLU A 77 -10.82 -7.84 -14.81
C GLU A 77 -11.19 -8.17 -13.34
N VAL A 78 -12.34 -8.84 -13.14
CA VAL A 78 -12.78 -9.30 -11.81
C VAL A 78 -11.79 -10.29 -11.20
N SER A 79 -11.29 -11.21 -12.03
CA SER A 79 -10.28 -12.21 -11.66
C SER A 79 -9.02 -11.96 -12.50
N VAL A 80 -7.94 -11.54 -11.85
CA VAL A 80 -6.72 -11.10 -12.53
C VAL A 80 -5.91 -12.31 -13.02
N GLY A 81 -5.71 -12.36 -14.33
CA GLY A 81 -4.94 -13.41 -15.01
C GLY A 81 -3.44 -13.11 -15.17
N ILE A 82 -2.70 -14.11 -15.65
CA ILE A 82 -1.25 -14.00 -15.91
C ILE A 82 -0.94 -12.92 -16.96
N LYS A 83 -1.77 -12.81 -18.00
CA LYS A 83 -1.58 -11.85 -19.10
C LYS A 83 -1.54 -10.41 -18.57
N THR A 84 -2.44 -10.10 -17.65
CA THR A 84 -2.58 -8.78 -17.02
C THR A 84 -1.37 -8.45 -16.16
N ILE A 85 -0.90 -9.39 -15.33
CA ILE A 85 0.32 -9.19 -14.52
C ILE A 85 1.56 -9.00 -15.42
N LYS A 86 1.72 -9.80 -16.48
CA LYS A 86 2.84 -9.63 -17.42
C LYS A 86 2.81 -8.26 -18.10
N LYS A 87 1.64 -7.81 -18.55
CA LYS A 87 1.44 -6.47 -19.10
C LYS A 87 1.89 -5.38 -18.12
N TYR A 88 1.55 -5.51 -16.83
CA TYR A 88 1.99 -4.54 -15.81
C TYR A 88 3.49 -4.58 -15.56
N CYS A 89 4.12 -5.77 -15.52
CA CYS A 89 5.57 -5.88 -15.44
C CYS A 89 6.27 -5.21 -16.65
N GLU A 90 5.72 -5.35 -17.86
CA GLU A 90 6.24 -4.68 -19.05
C GLU A 90 6.12 -3.15 -18.96
N ILE A 91 5.01 -2.64 -18.41
CA ILE A 91 4.84 -1.19 -18.19
C ILE A 91 5.85 -0.68 -17.16
N MET A 92 6.02 -1.40 -16.04
CA MET A 92 7.02 -1.07 -15.01
C MET A 92 8.43 -1.05 -15.60
N LEU A 93 8.79 -2.04 -16.42
CA LEU A 93 10.07 -2.10 -17.12
C LEU A 93 10.26 -0.90 -18.06
N LYS A 94 9.26 -0.57 -18.88
CA LYS A 94 9.32 0.56 -19.83
C LYS A 94 9.47 1.90 -19.12
N GLN A 95 8.85 2.05 -17.95
CA GLN A 95 8.94 3.27 -17.15
C GLN A 95 10.11 3.25 -16.16
N SER A 96 10.91 2.18 -16.13
CA SER A 96 12.01 1.98 -15.15
C SER A 96 11.56 2.10 -13.69
N VAL A 97 10.35 1.63 -13.38
CA VAL A 97 9.76 1.69 -12.04
C VAL A 97 9.96 0.36 -11.33
N GLY A 98 10.62 0.39 -10.16
CA GLY A 98 10.92 -0.82 -9.38
C GLY A 98 9.78 -1.32 -8.49
N ARG A 99 8.81 -0.46 -8.13
CA ARG A 99 7.73 -0.79 -7.19
C ARG A 99 6.36 -0.67 -7.83
N GLY A 100 5.48 -1.63 -7.53
CA GLY A 100 4.13 -1.62 -8.03
C GLY A 100 3.11 -2.07 -6.99
N ILE A 101 1.90 -1.55 -7.07
CA ILE A 101 0.72 -2.04 -6.35
C ILE A 101 -0.35 -2.43 -7.36
N VAL A 102 -0.94 -3.62 -7.21
CA VAL A 102 -2.10 -4.06 -7.99
C VAL A 102 -3.32 -4.15 -7.08
N VAL A 103 -4.35 -3.36 -7.37
CA VAL A 103 -5.63 -3.37 -6.64
C VAL A 103 -6.65 -4.20 -7.41
N TYR A 104 -6.90 -5.44 -6.98
CA TYR A 104 -7.78 -6.38 -7.67
C TYR A 104 -9.17 -6.47 -7.03
N GLN A 105 -10.17 -6.87 -7.81
CA GLN A 105 -11.57 -6.91 -7.36
C GLN A 105 -11.87 -8.15 -6.50
N ASP A 106 -11.83 -9.35 -7.09
CA ASP A 106 -12.18 -10.60 -6.40
C ASP A 106 -10.94 -11.42 -6.05
N LYS A 107 -10.20 -11.89 -7.06
CA LYS A 107 -9.04 -12.76 -6.86
C LYS A 107 -7.97 -12.60 -7.91
N ILE A 108 -6.74 -12.95 -7.52
CA ILE A 108 -5.63 -13.19 -8.44
C ILE A 108 -5.56 -14.69 -8.68
N THR A 109 -5.49 -15.11 -9.94
CA THR A 109 -5.35 -16.54 -10.28
C THR A 109 -4.05 -17.11 -9.68
N PRO A 110 -4.01 -18.37 -9.19
CA PRO A 110 -2.81 -18.94 -8.57
C PRO A 110 -1.57 -18.85 -9.47
N SER A 111 -1.75 -19.01 -10.78
CA SER A 111 -0.68 -18.88 -11.77
C SER A 111 -0.17 -17.45 -11.88
N ALA A 112 -1.03 -16.44 -11.76
CA ALA A 112 -0.63 -15.04 -11.74
C ALA A 112 0.10 -14.69 -10.42
N ALA A 113 -0.37 -15.20 -9.28
CA ALA A 113 0.31 -15.05 -8.00
C ALA A 113 1.73 -15.65 -8.01
N LYS A 114 1.90 -16.81 -8.68
CA LYS A 114 3.22 -17.40 -8.90
C LYS A 114 4.15 -16.47 -9.69
N VAL A 115 3.65 -15.85 -10.75
CA VAL A 115 4.43 -14.86 -11.53
C VAL A 115 4.84 -13.67 -10.66
N ILE A 116 3.94 -13.15 -9.82
CA ILE A 116 4.27 -12.07 -8.87
C ILE A 116 5.43 -12.48 -7.95
N SER A 117 5.42 -13.73 -7.46
CA SER A 117 6.51 -14.25 -6.62
C SER A 117 7.82 -14.45 -7.39
N GLU A 118 7.78 -14.85 -8.67
CA GLU A 118 8.97 -15.04 -9.50
C GLU A 118 9.66 -13.70 -9.82
N VAL A 119 8.87 -12.68 -10.16
CA VAL A 119 9.39 -11.33 -10.49
C VAL A 119 9.81 -10.53 -9.25
N SER A 120 9.52 -11.03 -8.04
CA SER A 120 9.82 -10.34 -6.77
C SER A 120 11.31 -10.02 -6.55
N HIS A 121 12.20 -10.73 -7.24
CA HIS A 121 13.64 -10.48 -7.20
C HIS A 121 14.06 -9.21 -7.95
N SER A 122 13.31 -8.84 -9.00
CA SER A 122 13.61 -7.68 -9.85
C SER A 122 12.69 -6.50 -9.56
N TYR A 123 11.44 -6.77 -9.18
CA TYR A 123 10.41 -5.77 -8.90
C TYR A 123 9.72 -6.05 -7.58
N HIS A 124 9.44 -5.01 -6.81
CA HIS A 124 8.61 -5.13 -5.62
C HIS A 124 7.15 -4.91 -5.99
N LEU A 125 6.44 -5.99 -6.34
CA LEU A 125 5.04 -5.95 -6.72
C LEU A 125 4.15 -6.45 -5.57
N GLU A 126 3.33 -5.56 -5.05
CA GLU A 126 2.35 -5.83 -4.01
C GLU A 126 0.94 -5.96 -4.61
N SER A 127 0.07 -6.67 -3.92
CA SER A 127 -1.34 -6.78 -4.31
C SER A 127 -2.26 -6.53 -3.13
N PHE A 128 -3.40 -5.89 -3.41
CA PHE A 128 -4.46 -5.63 -2.43
C PHE A 128 -5.81 -5.96 -3.04
N GLN A 129 -6.68 -6.57 -2.25
CA GLN A 129 -8.07 -6.71 -2.62
C GLN A 129 -8.78 -5.37 -2.40
N GLU A 130 -9.61 -4.96 -3.35
CA GLU A 130 -10.40 -3.72 -3.26
C GLU A 130 -11.23 -3.68 -1.97
N ALA A 131 -11.78 -4.84 -1.57
CA ALA A 131 -12.55 -4.98 -0.34
C ALA A 131 -11.77 -4.62 0.93
N ASP A 132 -10.47 -4.93 0.97
CA ASP A 132 -9.59 -4.64 2.13
C ASP A 132 -9.29 -3.14 2.24
N LEU A 133 -9.44 -2.39 1.15
CA LEU A 133 -9.11 -0.97 1.05
C LEU A 133 -10.34 -0.05 1.23
N LEU A 134 -11.54 -0.60 1.42
CA LEU A 134 -12.75 0.19 1.61
C LEU A 134 -12.72 1.08 2.86
N VAL A 135 -11.90 0.70 3.84
CA VAL A 135 -11.69 1.45 5.09
C VAL A 135 -10.20 1.47 5.38
N ASN A 136 -9.67 2.65 5.67
CA ASN A 136 -8.29 2.77 6.11
C ASN A 136 -8.15 2.27 7.56
N ILE A 137 -7.56 1.09 7.73
CA ILE A 137 -7.35 0.47 9.05
C ILE A 137 -6.50 1.32 10.00
N THR A 138 -5.66 2.22 9.47
CA THR A 138 -4.79 3.07 10.31
C THR A 138 -5.55 4.17 11.05
N GLU A 139 -6.78 4.48 10.62
CA GLU A 139 -7.64 5.47 11.28
C GLU A 139 -8.42 4.86 12.46
N HIS A 140 -8.34 3.54 12.66
CA HIS A 140 -9.07 2.86 13.73
C HIS A 140 -8.44 3.15 15.11
N ILE A 141 -9.28 3.41 16.12
CA ILE A 141 -8.85 3.80 17.48
C ILE A 141 -7.90 2.81 18.15
N LEU A 142 -8.06 1.51 17.87
CA LEU A 142 -7.19 0.45 18.42
C LEU A 142 -5.86 0.29 17.68
N VAL A 143 -5.68 0.97 16.53
CA VAL A 143 -4.45 0.88 15.74
C VAL A 143 -3.54 2.05 16.12
N PRO A 144 -2.41 1.78 16.80
CA PRO A 144 -1.47 2.82 17.17
C PRO A 144 -0.71 3.37 15.95
N GLN A 145 0.03 4.45 16.14
CA GLN A 145 0.85 5.00 15.08
C GLN A 145 2.08 4.12 14.84
N HIS A 146 2.34 3.81 13.57
CA HIS A 146 3.47 3.01 13.12
C HIS A 146 4.39 3.87 12.26
N ILE A 147 5.70 3.82 12.51
CA ILE A 147 6.73 4.55 11.77
C ILE A 147 7.82 3.57 11.36
N VAL A 148 8.05 3.44 10.06
CA VAL A 148 9.13 2.58 9.52
C VAL A 148 10.47 3.25 9.79
N LEU A 149 11.39 2.53 10.44
CA LEU A 149 12.73 3.04 10.71
C LEU A 149 13.63 2.89 9.48
N THR A 150 14.47 3.89 9.26
CA THR A 150 15.59 3.81 8.32
C THR A 150 16.65 2.80 8.81
N PRO A 151 17.53 2.30 7.92
CA PRO A 151 18.63 1.43 8.31
C PRO A 151 19.53 2.04 9.40
N GLU A 152 19.78 3.35 9.33
CA GLU A 152 20.60 4.09 10.31
C GLU A 152 19.91 4.18 11.69
N GLU A 153 18.61 4.46 11.71
CA GLU A 153 17.82 4.47 12.94
C GLU A 153 17.72 3.09 13.57
N LYS A 154 17.57 2.03 12.74
CA LYS A 154 17.59 0.64 13.19
C LYS A 154 18.93 0.31 13.84
N GLU A 155 20.06 0.67 13.22
CA GLU A 155 21.38 0.41 13.79
C GLU A 155 21.58 1.16 15.10
N THR A 156 21.16 2.42 15.15
CA THR A 156 21.20 3.25 16.37
C THR A 156 20.37 2.65 17.50
N LEU A 157 19.18 2.13 17.19
CA LEU A 157 18.30 1.43 18.14
C LEU A 157 19.00 0.20 18.73
N LEU A 158 19.54 -0.67 17.87
CA LEU A 158 20.20 -1.91 18.28
C LEU A 158 21.44 -1.62 19.13
N LYS A 159 22.24 -0.61 18.76
CA LYS A 159 23.40 -0.14 19.53
C LYS A 159 23.00 0.41 20.90
N ARG A 160 21.98 1.28 20.95
CA ARG A 160 21.51 1.92 22.18
C ARG A 160 21.05 0.91 23.23
N TYR A 161 20.28 -0.09 22.82
CA TYR A 161 19.76 -1.13 23.72
C TYR A 161 20.64 -2.38 23.82
N ARG A 162 21.77 -2.42 23.09
CA ARG A 162 22.68 -3.57 22.99
C ARG A 162 21.94 -4.87 22.63
N LEU A 163 21.02 -4.79 21.67
CA LEU A 163 20.19 -5.89 21.23
C LEU A 163 20.68 -6.50 19.91
N LYS A 164 20.45 -7.80 19.74
CA LYS A 164 20.47 -8.47 18.44
C LYS A 164 19.10 -8.35 17.79
N GLU A 165 19.04 -8.37 16.45
CA GLU A 165 17.77 -8.31 15.71
C GLU A 165 16.78 -9.39 16.15
N THR A 166 17.28 -10.59 16.42
CA THR A 166 16.48 -11.75 16.85
C THR A 166 15.76 -11.56 18.19
N GLN A 167 16.19 -10.59 19.00
CA GLN A 167 15.61 -10.28 20.31
C GLN A 167 14.45 -9.29 20.22
N LEU A 168 14.25 -8.63 19.07
CA LEU A 168 13.11 -7.74 18.87
C LEU A 168 11.82 -8.57 18.74
N PRO A 169 10.71 -8.10 19.34
CA PRO A 169 9.40 -8.66 19.06
C PRO A 169 9.10 -8.63 17.56
N ARG A 170 8.39 -9.64 17.05
CA ARG A 170 8.20 -9.81 15.61
C ARG A 170 6.83 -9.32 15.16
N ILE A 171 6.76 -8.85 13.92
CA ILE A 171 5.53 -8.63 13.16
C ILE A 171 5.57 -9.50 11.90
N GLN A 172 4.45 -10.13 11.56
CA GLN A 172 4.36 -10.97 10.36
C GLN A 172 4.25 -10.08 9.11
N PRO A 173 4.83 -10.48 7.96
CA PRO A 173 4.66 -9.74 6.71
C PRO A 173 3.21 -9.76 6.21
N SER A 174 2.43 -10.77 6.62
CA SER A 174 1.00 -10.90 6.35
C SER A 174 0.13 -10.02 7.24
N ASP A 175 0.69 -9.38 8.28
CA ASP A 175 -0.05 -8.47 9.14
C ASP A 175 -0.62 -7.31 8.31
N PRO A 176 -1.89 -6.89 8.50
CA PRO A 176 -2.50 -5.81 7.74
C PRO A 176 -1.69 -4.51 7.78
N ILE A 177 -1.05 -4.17 8.91
CA ILE A 177 -0.20 -2.98 9.04
C ILE A 177 1.14 -3.19 8.34
N ALA A 178 1.71 -4.40 8.42
CA ALA A 178 2.94 -4.70 7.67
C ALA A 178 2.71 -4.58 6.16
N ARG A 179 1.59 -5.11 5.65
CA ARG A 179 1.16 -4.93 4.26
C ARG A 179 0.89 -3.46 3.94
N TYR A 180 0.19 -2.73 4.80
CA TYR A 180 -0.12 -1.32 4.58
C TYR A 180 1.14 -0.47 4.36
N TYR A 181 2.17 -0.66 5.19
CA TYR A 181 3.45 0.06 5.06
C TYR A 181 4.45 -0.57 4.08
N GLY A 182 4.14 -1.73 3.50
CA GLY A 182 5.05 -2.44 2.60
C GLY A 182 6.32 -2.94 3.31
N LEU A 183 6.18 -3.41 4.56
CA LEU A 183 7.32 -3.85 5.36
C LEU A 183 8.00 -5.07 4.72
N SER A 184 9.29 -4.94 4.49
CA SER A 184 10.18 -6.01 4.04
C SER A 184 10.85 -6.70 5.21
N ARG A 185 11.23 -7.96 5.03
CA ARG A 185 11.97 -8.74 6.04
C ARG A 185 13.22 -7.98 6.50
N GLY A 186 13.44 -7.96 7.81
CA GLY A 186 14.55 -7.26 8.43
C GLY A 186 14.29 -5.78 8.74
N GLN A 187 13.19 -5.18 8.23
CA GLN A 187 12.82 -3.82 8.61
C GLN A 187 12.23 -3.77 10.02
N VAL A 188 12.44 -2.64 10.70
CA VAL A 188 11.92 -2.41 12.05
C VAL A 188 10.89 -1.29 11.99
N VAL A 189 9.75 -1.50 12.64
CA VAL A 189 8.70 -0.50 12.82
C VAL A 189 8.67 -0.04 14.27
N LYS A 190 8.66 1.28 14.46
CA LYS A 190 8.41 1.95 15.74
C LYS A 190 6.91 2.13 15.93
N ILE A 191 6.40 1.71 17.08
CA ILE A 191 4.99 1.76 17.43
C ILE A 191 4.83 2.73 18.60
N MET A 192 4.01 3.76 18.42
CA MET A 192 3.70 4.74 19.46
C MET A 192 2.24 4.63 19.85
N ARG A 193 1.98 4.30 21.12
CA ARG A 193 0.62 4.11 21.65
C ARG A 193 0.41 4.91 22.94
N PRO A 194 -0.84 5.35 23.22
CA PRO A 194 -1.18 5.86 24.54
C PRO A 194 -1.00 4.76 25.58
N SER A 195 -0.59 5.15 26.78
CA SER A 195 -0.40 4.27 27.93
C SER A 195 -0.98 4.93 29.16
N GLU A 196 -1.79 4.18 29.90
CA GLU A 196 -2.42 4.67 31.13
C GLU A 196 -1.38 5.03 32.21
N THR A 197 -0.28 4.28 32.28
CA THR A 197 0.75 4.48 33.31
C THR A 197 1.80 5.52 32.94
N SER A 198 2.18 5.58 31.65
CA SER A 198 3.33 6.38 31.19
C SER A 198 2.92 7.52 30.24
N GLY A 199 1.63 7.71 30.00
CA GLY A 199 1.08 8.63 29.01
C GLY A 199 1.28 8.12 27.57
N ARG A 200 2.54 7.96 27.15
CA ARG A 200 2.92 7.39 25.85
C ARG A 200 3.93 6.26 26.03
N TYR A 201 3.69 5.16 25.34
CA TYR A 201 4.60 4.02 25.31
C TYR A 201 5.10 3.77 23.88
N VAL A 202 6.42 3.61 23.75
CA VAL A 202 7.10 3.33 22.49
C VAL A 202 7.59 1.89 22.48
N SER A 203 7.24 1.16 21.44
CA SER A 203 7.72 -0.21 21.20
C SER A 203 8.32 -0.33 19.80
N TYR A 204 9.07 -1.40 19.57
CA TYR A 204 9.70 -1.68 18.28
C TYR A 204 9.42 -3.12 17.88
N ARG A 205 9.10 -3.36 16.61
CA ARG A 205 8.90 -4.71 16.07
C ARG A 205 9.70 -4.93 14.79
N LEU A 206 10.31 -6.10 14.65
CA LEU A 206 11.03 -6.55 13.46
C LEU A 206 10.07 -7.30 12.53
N CYS A 207 10.04 -6.94 11.25
CA CYS A 207 9.34 -7.71 10.22
C CYS A 207 10.17 -8.95 9.86
N TYR A 208 9.58 -10.14 10.00
CA TYR A 208 10.27 -11.42 9.86
C TYR A 208 9.84 -12.22 8.63
#